data_AF-A0A1H8L5P0-F1
#
_entry.id   AF-A0A1H8L5P0-F1
#
_cell.length_a   1.000
_cell.length_b   1.000
_cell.length_c   1.000
_cell.angle_alpha   90.00
_cell.angle_beta   90.00
_cell.angle_gamma   90.00
#
_symmetry.space_group_name_H-M   'P 1'
#
loop_
_entity.id
_entity.type
_entity.pdbx_description
1 polymer ?
#
loop_
_entity_poly.entity_id
_entity_poly.type
_entity_poly.pdbx_seq_one_letter_code
_entity_poly.pdbx_strand_id
1 'polypeptide(L)' 'MKSSTSDGGRQSASALRKETRQEERKVEERKGSALSKGAERVEERSRSSDGKSAGQKQH' A
#
# COMPACT_ATOMS: atom_id res chain seq x y z
N MET A 1 1.60 -11.96 44.58
CA MET A 1 1.26 -11.13 43.41
C MET A 1 0.73 -12.04 42.32
N LYS A 2 -0.55 -11.92 41.95
CA LYS A 2 -1.12 -12.68 40.82
C LYS A 2 -0.54 -12.03 39.56
N SER A 3 0.27 -12.76 38.80
CA SER A 3 0.87 -12.27 37.56
C SER A 3 -0.24 -11.84 36.60
N SER A 4 -0.48 -10.53 36.50
CA SER A 4 -1.43 -9.90 35.58
C SER A 4 -1.00 -9.98 34.12
N THR A 5 0.05 -10.75 33.82
CA THR A 5 0.46 -11.20 32.48
C THR A 5 -0.23 -12.50 32.07
N SER A 6 -1.40 -12.76 32.68
CA SER A 6 -2.23 -13.95 32.51
C SER A 6 -2.66 -14.13 31.05
N ASP A 7 -3.02 -15.35 30.69
CA ASP A 7 -3.20 -15.86 29.33
C ASP A 7 -3.90 -14.93 28.33
N GLY A 8 -4.77 -14.02 28.79
CA GLY A 8 -5.35 -12.94 28.01
C GLY A 8 -4.31 -12.07 27.28
N GLY A 9 -3.20 -11.69 27.92
CA GLY A 9 -2.15 -10.91 27.26
C GLY A 9 -1.48 -11.67 26.11
N ARG A 10 -1.27 -12.99 26.27
CA ARG A 10 -0.73 -13.85 25.20
C ARG A 10 -1.74 -14.03 24.07
N GLN A 11 -3.01 -14.17 24.39
CA GLN A 11 -4.09 -14.28 23.41
C GLN A 11 -4.24 -12.99 22.61
N SER A 12 -4.24 -11.83 23.26
CA SER A 12 -4.29 -10.53 22.57
C SER A 12 -3.09 -10.32 21.65
N ALA A 13 -1.87 -10.65 22.10
CA ALA A 13 -0.67 -10.54 21.26
C ALA A 13 -0.72 -11.48 20.04
N SER A 14 -1.23 -12.70 20.22
CA SER A 14 -1.41 -13.67 19.13
C SER A 14 -2.45 -13.19 18.12
N ALA A 15 -3.59 -12.67 18.60
CA ALA A 15 -4.64 -12.10 17.75
C ALA A 15 -4.11 -10.92 16.92
N LEU A 16 -3.41 -9.99 17.57
CA LEU A 16 -2.81 -8.83 16.89
C LEU A 16 -1.86 -9.27 15.77
N ARG A 17 -0.95 -10.22 16.04
CA ARG A 17 -0.03 -10.75 15.03
C ARG A 17 -0.74 -11.40 13.84
N LYS A 18 -1.87 -12.07 14.09
CA LYS A 18 -2.66 -12.70 13.03
C LYS A 18 -3.35 -11.64 12.17
N GLU A 19 -3.87 -10.59 12.78
CA GLU A 19 -4.52 -9.48 12.08
C GLU A 19 -3.52 -8.69 11.24
N THR A 20 -2.38 -8.31 11.83
CA THR A 20 -1.35 -7.54 11.11
C THR A 20 -0.84 -8.30 9.89
N ARG A 21 -0.58 -9.61 10.02
CA ARG A 21 -0.17 -10.44 8.87
C ARG A 21 -1.20 -10.45 7.74
N GLN A 22 -2.49 -10.47 8.07
CA GLN A 22 -3.55 -10.43 7.07
C GLN A 22 -3.61 -9.06 6.39
N GLU A 23 -3.44 -7.98 7.15
CA GLU A 23 -3.45 -6.63 6.59
C GLU A 23 -2.22 -6.36 5.73
N GLU A 24 -1.03 -6.78 6.17
CA GLU A 24 0.20 -6.71 5.36
C GLU A 24 0.03 -7.42 4.02
N ARG A 25 -0.54 -8.63 4.03
CA ARG A 25 -0.83 -9.37 2.79
C ARG A 25 -1.76 -8.57 1.87
N LYS A 26 -2.85 -8.01 2.39
CA LYS A 26 -3.79 -7.19 1.59
C LYS A 26 -3.11 -5.94 1.04
N VAL A 27 -2.26 -5.29 1.83
CA VAL A 27 -1.53 -4.09 1.43
C VAL A 27 -0.55 -4.41 0.31
N GLU A 28 0.22 -5.49 0.42
CA GLU A 28 1.17 -5.89 -0.63
C GLU A 28 0.45 -6.32 -1.91
N GLU A 29 -0.64 -7.08 -1.82
CA GLU A 29 -1.51 -7.42 -2.96
C GLU A 29 -2.06 -6.15 -3.65
N ARG A 30 -2.43 -5.12 -2.89
CA ARG A 30 -2.88 -3.82 -3.43
C ARG A 30 -1.74 -2.98 -4.00
N LYS A 31 -0.57 -2.95 -3.36
CA LYS A 31 0.60 -2.19 -3.85
C LYS A 31 1.10 -2.69 -5.20
N GLY A 32 1.03 -3.99 -5.44
CA GLY A 32 1.37 -4.61 -6.73
C GLY A 32 0.34 -4.36 -7.84
N SER A 33 -0.82 -3.78 -7.51
CA SER A 33 -1.85 -3.49 -8.51
C SER A 33 -1.48 -2.26 -9.36
N ALA A 34 -1.91 -2.26 -10.62
CA ALA A 34 -1.80 -1.07 -11.45
C ALA A 34 -2.49 0.12 -10.75
N LEU A 35 -1.74 1.21 -10.52
CA LEU A 35 -2.32 2.41 -9.96
C LEU A 35 -3.44 2.89 -10.89
N SER A 36 -4.62 3.15 -10.32
CA SER A 36 -5.82 3.56 -11.08
C SER A 36 -5.57 4.72 -12.04
N LYS A 37 -4.65 5.63 -11.68
CA LYS A 37 -4.25 6.80 -12.48
C LYS A 37 -2.79 6.79 -12.92
N GLY A 38 -2.10 5.65 -12.91
CA GLY A 38 -0.66 5.58 -13.17
C GLY A 38 -0.28 6.17 -14.54
N ALA A 39 -0.86 5.62 -15.60
CA ALA A 39 -0.64 6.10 -16.97
C ALA A 39 -1.18 7.52 -17.21
N GLU A 40 -2.38 7.81 -16.70
CA GLU A 40 -2.99 9.14 -16.82
C GLU A 40 -2.14 10.23 -16.16
N ARG A 41 -1.55 9.97 -14.99
CA ARG A 41 -0.68 10.92 -14.28
C ARG A 41 0.63 11.15 -15.03
N VAL A 42 1.17 10.13 -15.71
CA VAL A 42 2.37 10.29 -16.57
C VAL A 42 2.05 11.21 -17.75
N GLU A 43 0.87 11.03 -18.36
CA GLU A 43 0.40 11.86 -19.46
C GLU A 43 0.12 13.31 -19.02
N GLU A 44 -0.57 13.49 -17.90
CA GLU A 44 -0.84 14.79 -17.28
C GLU A 44 0.46 15.56 -16.98
N ARG A 45 1.43 14.89 -16.34
CA ARG A 45 2.74 15.47 -16.05
C ARG A 45 3.56 15.80 -17.29
N SER A 46 3.39 15.03 -18.36
CA SER A 46 4.09 15.32 -19.60
C SER A 46 3.54 16.59 -20.23
N ARG A 47 2.21 16.72 -20.28
CA ARG A 47 1.54 17.89 -20.87
C ARG A 47 1.72 19.16 -20.06
N SER A 48 1.92 19.08 -18.74
CA SER A 48 2.02 20.29 -17.90
C SER A 48 3.23 21.18 -18.23
N SER A 49 4.29 20.61 -18.82
CA SER A 49 5.52 21.36 -19.10
C SER A 49 5.48 22.16 -20.40
N ASP A 50 4.88 21.61 -21.46
CA ASP A 50 4.99 22.14 -22.84
C ASP A 50 3.77 21.76 -23.71
N GLY A 51 2.71 21.24 -23.09
CA GLY A 51 1.50 20.78 -23.77
C GLY A 51 1.63 19.43 -24.47
N LYS A 52 2.82 18.80 -24.49
CA LYS A 52 3.07 17.56 -25.25
C LYS A 52 2.89 16.30 -24.40
N SER A 53 2.34 15.25 -25.00
CA SER A 53 2.26 13.91 -24.40
C SER A 53 3.63 13.31 -24.12
N ALA A 54 3.68 12.27 -23.28
CA ALA A 54 4.94 11.57 -23.01
C ALA A 54 5.59 11.02 -24.30
N GLY A 55 4.77 10.47 -25.20
CA GLY A 55 5.22 9.92 -26.48
C GLY A 55 5.71 10.99 -27.45
N GLN A 56 5.07 12.17 -27.48
CA GLN A 56 5.47 13.29 -28.34
C GLN A 56 6.85 13.88 -27.99
N LYS A 57 7.37 13.62 -26.79
CA LYS A 57 8.69 14.10 -26.35
C LYS A 57 9.84 13.15 -26.67
N GLN A 58 9.56 11.94 -27.14
CA GLN A 58 10.57 10.94 -27.50
C GLN A 58 11.08 11.09 -28.94
N HIS A 59 10.60 12.11 -29.66
CA HIS A 59 10.93 12.45 -31.04
C HIS A 59 11.62 13.81 -31.09
#